data_AF-A0A1E5VH74-F1
#
_entry.id   AF-A0A1E5VH74-F1
#
_cell.length_a   1.000
_cell.length_b   1.000
_cell.length_c   1.000
_cell.angle_alpha   90.00
_cell.angle_beta   90.00
_cell.angle_gamma   90.00
#
_symmetry.space_group_name_H-M   'P 1'
#
loop_
_entity.id
_entity.type
_entity.pdbx_description
1 polymer ?
#
loop_
_entity_poly.entity_id
_entity_poly.type
_entity_poly.pdbx_seq_one_letter_code
_entity_poly.pdbx_strand_id
1 'polypeptide(L)'
;MVGSNGTVAAGTAMLAASMPMAADRARLQQAVGETNKLLLLEGTVDVDDVGAAAFAVEEPPVDEEAAAERQAEVARLLAGFRRHLQDRTDHHLGYPYNLDLDFSVLAQFQSFCINNLGDPFIESNYGVHSRPLEVAVLDWFARLWDLHKDNYWGYITNCGTEGNLHGLLVGRELFPDGIIYASTESHYSVFKAARMYRVKCVKVDALVSGEMNCADFKSKLLQNPGSPAIVNVNIG
;
A
#
# COMPACT_ATOMS: atom_id res chain seq x y z
N MET A 1 40.63 8.01 3.69
CA MET A 1 40.91 6.73 3.01
C MET A 1 39.71 5.82 3.27
N VAL A 2 38.76 5.78 2.33
CA VAL A 2 38.48 4.62 1.46
C VAL A 2 38.19 3.38 2.30
N GLY A 3 36.92 3.05 2.57
CA GLY A 3 36.06 2.19 1.74
C GLY A 3 35.65 1.00 2.65
N SER A 4 34.47 0.39 2.58
CA SER A 4 33.63 0.06 1.45
C SER A 4 32.19 -0.25 1.91
N ASN A 5 31.21 0.26 1.15
CA ASN A 5 29.81 -0.15 1.18
C ASN A 5 29.67 -1.60 0.67
N GLY A 6 29.03 -2.45 1.45
CA GLY A 6 28.59 -3.79 1.03
C GLY A 6 27.14 -3.75 0.60
N THR A 7 26.87 -3.41 -0.66
CA THR A 7 25.58 -3.64 -1.29
C THR A 7 25.51 -5.11 -1.69
N VAL A 8 24.59 -5.86 -1.09
CA VAL A 8 24.29 -7.23 -1.52
C VAL A 8 23.51 -7.14 -2.83
N ALA A 9 24.18 -7.36 -3.95
CA ALA A 9 23.54 -7.47 -5.26
C ALA A 9 22.91 -8.87 -5.40
N ALA A 10 21.58 -8.93 -5.49
CA ALA A 10 20.88 -10.11 -5.98
C ALA A 10 21.06 -10.17 -7.51
N GLY A 11 21.72 -11.23 -8.00
CA GLY A 11 21.92 -11.45 -9.42
C GLY A 11 20.63 -11.89 -10.12
N THR A 12 20.30 -11.25 -11.23
CA THR A 12 19.36 -11.79 -12.24
C THR A 12 20.09 -11.78 -13.58
N ALA A 13 20.27 -12.96 -14.16
CA ALA A 13 20.78 -13.11 -15.51
C ALA A 13 19.63 -12.85 -16.51
N MET A 14 19.75 -11.81 -17.33
CA MET A 14 18.90 -11.63 -18.52
C MET A 14 19.63 -12.17 -19.75
N LEU A 15 19.09 -13.24 -20.35
CA LEU A 15 19.39 -13.55 -21.75
C LEU A 15 18.50 -12.66 -22.63
N ALA A 16 19.11 -11.73 -23.36
CA ALA A 16 18.43 -10.94 -24.37
C ALA A 16 18.48 -11.67 -25.71
N ALA A 17 17.35 -12.24 -26.14
CA ALA A 17 17.13 -12.61 -27.54
C ALA A 17 16.50 -11.40 -28.25
N SER A 18 17.13 -10.90 -29.31
CA SER A 18 16.62 -9.79 -30.11
C SER A 18 15.43 -10.23 -30.96
N MET A 19 14.24 -9.67 -30.71
CA MET A 19 13.03 -9.83 -31.54
C MET A 19 12.63 -8.49 -32.20
N PRO A 20 12.02 -8.52 -33.40
CA PRO A 20 11.69 -7.31 -34.17
C PRO A 20 10.51 -6.54 -33.56
N MET A 21 10.79 -5.56 -32.69
CA MET A 21 9.82 -4.84 -31.85
C MET A 21 8.67 -4.09 -32.54
N ALA A 22 8.76 -3.76 -33.83
CA ALA A 22 7.80 -2.84 -34.46
C ALA A 22 6.47 -3.50 -34.85
N ALA A 23 6.50 -4.70 -35.42
CA ALA A 23 5.31 -5.42 -35.86
C ALA A 23 4.53 -6.03 -34.68
N ASP A 24 5.25 -6.49 -33.64
CA ASP A 24 4.64 -7.04 -32.44
C ASP A 24 3.98 -5.98 -31.57
N ARG A 25 4.49 -4.74 -31.54
CA ARG A 25 3.86 -3.64 -30.79
C ARG A 25 2.50 -3.26 -31.36
N ALA A 26 2.34 -3.26 -32.69
CA ALA A 26 1.06 -2.99 -33.34
C ALA A 26 0.04 -4.11 -33.10
N ARG A 27 0.48 -5.38 -33.14
CA ARG A 27 -0.34 -6.55 -32.83
C ARG A 27 -0.76 -6.59 -31.35
N LEU A 28 0.15 -6.27 -30.43
CA LEU A 28 -0.14 -6.16 -29.01
C LEU A 28 -1.12 -5.02 -28.72
N GLN A 29 -0.97 -3.85 -29.35
CA GLN A 29 -1.91 -2.75 -29.21
C GLN A 29 -3.30 -3.09 -29.76
N GLN A 30 -3.37 -3.83 -30.88
CA GLN A 30 -4.63 -4.31 -31.43
C GLN A 30 -5.29 -5.37 -30.52
N ALA A 31 -4.52 -6.34 -30.02
CA ALA A 31 -5.00 -7.37 -29.10
C ALA A 31 -5.45 -6.78 -27.75
N VAL A 32 -4.74 -5.79 -27.21
CA VAL A 32 -5.17 -5.02 -26.03
C VAL A 32 -6.44 -4.22 -26.33
N GLY A 33 -6.56 -3.61 -27.52
CA GLY A 33 -7.77 -2.92 -27.94
C GLY A 33 -8.99 -3.83 -28.09
N GLU A 34 -8.80 -5.05 -28.60
CA GLU A 34 -9.85 -6.08 -28.71
C GLU A 34 -10.23 -6.68 -27.35
N THR A 35 -9.25 -6.90 -26.47
CA THR A 35 -9.49 -7.35 -25.08
C THR A 35 -10.26 -6.29 -24.29
N ASN A 36 -9.91 -5.00 -24.45
CA ASN A 36 -10.64 -3.89 -23.86
C ASN A 36 -12.06 -3.77 -24.41
N LYS A 37 -12.29 -4.06 -25.70
CA LYS A 37 -13.65 -4.15 -26.26
C LYS A 37 -14.44 -5.32 -25.67
N LEU A 38 -13.80 -6.46 -25.44
CA LEU A 38 -14.44 -7.62 -24.79
C LEU A 38 -14.83 -7.33 -23.33
N LEU A 39 -13.98 -6.59 -22.61
CA LEU A 39 -14.21 -6.11 -21.24
C LEU A 39 -15.31 -5.03 -21.13
N LEU A 40 -15.76 -4.47 -22.27
CA LEU A 40 -16.81 -3.46 -22.37
C LEU A 40 -18.15 -4.03 -22.90
N LEU A 41 -18.24 -5.33 -23.20
CA LEU A 41 -19.49 -5.96 -23.60
C LEU A 41 -20.42 -6.12 -22.38
N GLU A 42 -21.51 -5.36 -22.37
CA GLU A 42 -22.67 -5.50 -21.46
C GLU A 42 -23.47 -6.78 -21.77
N GLY A 43 -22.80 -7.93 -21.70
CA GLY A 43 -23.43 -9.24 -21.81
C GLY A 43 -23.73 -9.81 -20.43
N THR A 44 -24.98 -10.20 -20.19
CA THR A 44 -25.41 -11.01 -19.05
C THR A 44 -24.73 -12.37 -19.12
N VAL A 45 -23.59 -12.51 -18.44
CA VAL A 45 -23.01 -13.80 -18.10
C VAL A 45 -23.14 -13.91 -16.59
N ASP A 46 -24.08 -14.74 -16.14
CA ASP A 46 -24.18 -15.19 -14.75
C ASP A 46 -22.83 -15.77 -14.37
N VAL A 47 -22.07 -14.99 -13.60
CA VAL A 47 -20.93 -15.53 -12.87
C VAL A 47 -21.56 -15.97 -11.58
N ASP A 48 -21.96 -17.23 -11.53
CA ASP A 48 -22.24 -17.92 -10.27
C ASP A 48 -21.13 -17.54 -9.30
N ASP A 49 -21.56 -17.21 -8.08
CA ASP A 49 -20.76 -16.90 -6.90
C ASP A 49 -19.32 -17.37 -7.10
N VAL A 50 -18.37 -16.44 -7.27
CA VAL A 50 -16.93 -16.74 -7.25
C VAL A 50 -16.58 -17.08 -5.80
N GLY A 51 -17.20 -18.15 -5.31
CA GLY A 51 -16.93 -18.77 -4.05
C GLY A 51 -15.46 -19.11 -4.02
N ALA A 52 -14.92 -19.22 -2.82
CA ALA A 52 -13.51 -19.41 -2.50
C ALA A 52 -12.91 -20.74 -3.00
N ALA A 53 -13.16 -21.13 -4.25
CA ALA A 53 -12.51 -22.19 -4.98
C ALA A 53 -11.17 -21.65 -5.49
N ALA A 54 -10.09 -22.33 -5.11
CA ALA A 54 -8.77 -22.04 -5.65
C ALA A 54 -8.76 -22.27 -7.17
N PHE A 55 -8.23 -21.32 -7.93
CA PHE A 55 -7.97 -21.50 -9.36
C PHE A 55 -6.89 -22.57 -9.57
N ALA A 56 -7.07 -23.43 -10.58
CA ALA A 56 -6.02 -24.36 -10.98
C ALA A 56 -4.81 -23.59 -11.52
N VAL A 57 -3.60 -24.04 -11.15
CA VAL A 57 -2.35 -23.49 -11.70
C VAL A 57 -1.96 -24.34 -12.89
N GLU A 58 -1.99 -23.72 -14.08
CA GLU A 58 -1.72 -24.40 -15.35
C GLU A 58 -0.52 -23.79 -16.05
N GLU A 59 0.37 -24.63 -16.57
CA GLU A 59 1.51 -24.21 -17.39
C GLU A 59 1.05 -23.58 -18.71
N PRO A 60 1.74 -22.55 -19.23
CA PRO A 60 1.40 -21.93 -20.51
C PRO A 60 1.29 -22.97 -21.64
N PRO A 61 0.22 -22.94 -22.45
CA PRO A 61 0.08 -23.84 -23.59
C PRO A 61 1.22 -23.61 -24.59
N VAL A 62 1.65 -24.70 -25.23
CA VAL A 62 2.77 -24.69 -26.17
C VAL A 62 2.29 -24.39 -27.60
N ASP A 63 1.06 -24.78 -27.95
CA ASP A 63 0.46 -24.53 -29.25
C ASP A 63 -0.37 -23.24 -29.29
N GLU A 64 -0.42 -22.61 -30.46
CA GLU A 64 -1.06 -21.31 -30.66
C GLU A 64 -2.59 -21.36 -30.47
N GLU A 65 -3.23 -22.49 -30.77
CA GLU A 65 -4.68 -22.67 -30.64
C GLU A 65 -5.08 -22.69 -29.16
N ALA A 66 -4.43 -23.55 -28.37
CA ALA A 66 -4.62 -23.59 -26.92
C ALA A 66 -4.21 -22.27 -26.25
N ALA A 67 -3.20 -21.55 -26.78
CA ALA A 67 -2.85 -20.21 -26.30
C ALA A 67 -3.95 -19.18 -26.55
N ALA A 68 -4.58 -19.20 -27.72
CA ALA A 68 -5.71 -18.34 -28.04
C ALA A 68 -6.95 -18.67 -27.19
N GLU A 69 -7.25 -19.96 -26.99
CA GLU A 69 -8.34 -20.41 -26.11
C GLU A 69 -8.11 -19.94 -24.68
N ARG A 70 -6.89 -20.13 -24.15
CA ARG A 70 -6.53 -19.65 -22.82
C ARG A 70 -6.64 -18.14 -22.70
N GLN A 71 -6.23 -17.39 -23.71
CA GLN A 71 -6.37 -15.93 -23.70
C GLN A 71 -7.84 -15.51 -23.64
N ALA A 72 -8.71 -16.19 -24.39
CA ALA A 72 -10.15 -15.94 -24.35
C ALA A 72 -10.76 -16.29 -22.98
N GLU A 73 -10.32 -17.38 -22.36
CA GLU A 73 -10.73 -17.77 -21.01
C GLU A 73 -10.30 -16.73 -19.96
N VAL A 74 -9.05 -16.29 -19.99
CA VAL A 74 -8.54 -15.22 -19.10
C VAL A 74 -9.35 -13.94 -19.26
N ALA A 75 -9.68 -13.55 -20.50
CA ALA A 75 -10.51 -12.37 -20.74
C ALA A 75 -11.92 -12.51 -20.12
N ARG A 76 -12.54 -13.70 -20.22
CA ARG A 76 -13.84 -13.98 -19.56
C ARG A 76 -13.74 -13.92 -18.05
N LEU A 77 -12.67 -14.50 -17.47
CA LEU A 77 -12.41 -14.48 -16.04
C LEU A 77 -12.25 -13.04 -15.53
N LEU A 78 -11.44 -12.23 -16.20
CA LEU A 78 -11.23 -10.83 -15.82
C LEU A 78 -12.51 -9.99 -15.94
N ALA A 79 -13.33 -10.23 -16.97
CA ALA A 79 -14.62 -9.56 -17.11
C ALA A 79 -15.60 -9.96 -15.98
N GLY A 80 -15.64 -11.24 -15.63
CA GLY A 80 -16.44 -11.73 -14.50
C GLY A 80 -15.97 -11.15 -13.16
N PHE A 81 -14.67 -11.14 -12.91
CA PHE A 81 -14.08 -10.56 -11.72
C PHE A 81 -14.35 -9.06 -11.61
N ARG A 82 -14.26 -8.32 -12.72
CA ARG A 82 -14.64 -6.90 -12.76
C ARG A 82 -16.10 -6.68 -12.35
N ARG A 83 -17.04 -7.47 -12.89
CA ARG A 83 -18.46 -7.38 -12.50
C ARG A 83 -18.66 -7.68 -11.01
N HIS A 84 -18.00 -8.71 -10.50
CA HIS A 84 -18.03 -9.04 -9.07
C HIS A 84 -17.54 -7.87 -8.21
N LEU A 85 -16.37 -7.29 -8.53
CA LEU A 85 -15.85 -6.14 -7.79
C LEU A 85 -16.76 -4.91 -7.90
N GLN A 86 -17.39 -4.68 -9.06
CA GLN A 86 -18.35 -3.60 -9.23
C GLN A 86 -19.56 -3.79 -8.31
N ASP A 87 -20.17 -4.99 -8.30
CA ASP A 87 -21.30 -5.31 -7.42
C ASP A 87 -20.94 -5.13 -5.93
N ARG A 88 -19.77 -5.61 -5.51
CA ARG A 88 -19.26 -5.42 -4.15
C ARG A 88 -19.06 -3.94 -3.81
N THR A 89 -18.64 -3.13 -4.78
CA THR A 89 -18.43 -1.68 -4.63
C THR A 89 -19.76 -0.94 -4.53
N ASP A 90 -20.73 -1.28 -5.39
CA ASP A 90 -22.06 -0.66 -5.42
C ASP A 90 -22.85 -0.90 -4.12
N HIS A 91 -22.56 -2.01 -3.43
CA HIS A 91 -23.18 -2.38 -2.15
C HIS A 91 -22.22 -2.23 -0.95
N HIS A 92 -21.12 -1.49 -1.10
CA HIS A 92 -20.14 -1.33 -0.03
C HIS A 92 -20.67 -0.43 1.09
N LEU A 93 -20.80 -1.00 2.29
CA LEU A 93 -21.12 -0.29 3.52
C LEU A 93 -20.36 -0.90 4.70
N GLY A 94 -19.85 -0.07 5.61
CA GLY A 94 -19.26 -0.52 6.88
C GLY A 94 -17.72 -0.54 6.93
N TYR A 95 -17.04 -0.02 5.91
CA TYR A 95 -15.59 0.23 5.97
C TYR A 95 -15.26 1.63 5.43
N PRO A 96 -14.36 2.40 6.09
CA PRO A 96 -14.15 3.83 5.79
C PRO A 96 -13.25 4.05 4.57
N TYR A 97 -13.70 3.62 3.39
CA TYR A 97 -13.01 3.88 2.13
C TYR A 97 -13.71 4.95 1.32
N ASN A 98 -12.92 5.82 0.70
CA ASN A 98 -13.38 6.59 -0.44
C ASN A 98 -13.35 5.67 -1.66
N LEU A 99 -14.51 5.48 -2.29
CA LEU A 99 -14.67 4.62 -3.47
C LEU A 99 -14.67 5.42 -4.78
N ASP A 100 -14.67 6.75 -4.70
CA ASP A 100 -14.60 7.63 -5.86
C ASP A 100 -13.14 7.81 -6.30
N LEU A 101 -12.70 6.93 -7.19
CA LEU A 101 -11.32 6.83 -7.66
C LEU A 101 -11.25 6.94 -9.19
N ASP A 102 -10.67 8.03 -9.69
CA ASP A 102 -10.32 8.19 -11.11
C ASP A 102 -8.79 8.24 -11.30
N PHE A 103 -8.23 7.13 -11.80
CA PHE A 103 -6.81 7.02 -12.11
C PHE A 103 -6.50 7.16 -13.61
N SER A 104 -7.45 7.59 -14.44
CA SER A 104 -7.29 7.70 -15.89
C SER A 104 -6.07 8.55 -16.29
N VAL A 105 -5.83 9.66 -15.58
CA VAL A 105 -4.68 10.54 -15.80
C VAL A 105 -3.32 9.86 -15.54
N LEU A 106 -3.31 8.83 -14.68
CA LEU A 106 -2.12 8.06 -14.32
C LEU A 106 -1.89 6.84 -15.19
N ALA A 107 -2.84 6.46 -16.05
CA ALA A 107 -2.77 5.25 -16.88
C ALA A 107 -1.50 5.22 -17.77
N GLN A 108 -1.06 6.38 -18.25
CA GLN A 108 0.14 6.52 -19.07
C GLN A 108 1.45 6.13 -18.35
N PHE A 109 1.44 6.06 -17.01
CA PHE A 109 2.64 5.76 -16.22
C PHE A 109 2.75 4.27 -15.85
N GLN A 110 1.72 3.46 -16.11
CA GLN A 110 1.64 2.06 -15.65
C GLN A 110 2.64 1.11 -16.33
N SER A 111 3.26 1.55 -17.44
CA SER A 111 4.30 0.77 -18.14
C SER A 111 5.72 1.03 -17.63
N PHE A 112 5.90 1.90 -16.63
CA PHE A 112 7.20 2.18 -16.03
C PHE A 112 7.34 1.48 -14.67
N CYS A 113 8.51 0.91 -14.39
CA CYS A 113 8.85 0.40 -13.07
C CYS A 113 9.25 1.54 -12.13
N ILE A 114 8.29 2.40 -11.77
CA ILE A 114 8.54 3.54 -10.88
C ILE A 114 8.90 3.03 -9.48
N ASN A 115 10.00 3.52 -8.92
CA ASN A 115 10.46 3.12 -7.60
C ASN A 115 11.13 4.27 -6.85
N ASN A 116 10.55 4.70 -5.72
CA ASN A 116 11.10 5.73 -4.85
C ASN A 116 12.06 5.12 -3.84
N LEU A 117 13.22 4.66 -4.33
CA LEU A 117 14.24 4.04 -3.49
C LEU A 117 14.86 5.05 -2.51
N GLY A 118 14.81 4.70 -1.23
CA GLY A 118 15.49 5.42 -0.16
C GLY A 118 14.71 6.62 0.35
N ASP A 119 15.44 7.61 0.86
CA ASP A 119 14.86 8.80 1.47
C ASP A 119 14.30 9.75 0.39
N PRO A 120 13.08 10.31 0.56
CA PRO A 120 12.48 11.22 -0.42
C PRO A 120 13.27 12.53 -0.66
N PHE A 121 14.07 12.96 0.31
CA PHE A 121 14.85 14.21 0.29
C PHE A 121 16.31 14.01 -0.13
N ILE A 122 16.79 12.77 -0.30
CA ILE A 122 18.15 12.47 -0.71
C ILE A 122 18.15 11.95 -2.15
N GLU A 123 18.98 12.52 -3.03
CA GLU A 123 19.08 12.09 -4.43
C GLU A 123 19.36 10.58 -4.58
N SER A 124 18.69 9.92 -5.53
CA SER A 124 18.77 8.47 -5.75
C SER A 124 19.58 8.19 -6.99
N ASN A 125 20.23 7.04 -7.02
CA ASN A 125 20.91 6.54 -8.21
C ASN A 125 19.94 5.88 -9.22
N TYR A 126 18.67 5.69 -8.86
CA TYR A 126 17.64 5.15 -9.75
C TYR A 126 16.85 6.29 -10.36
N GLY A 127 16.82 6.38 -11.70
CA GLY A 127 16.22 7.52 -12.42
C GLY A 127 14.73 7.39 -12.73
N VAL A 128 14.10 6.24 -12.52
CA VAL A 128 12.66 6.03 -12.81
C VAL A 128 11.88 6.13 -11.50
N HIS A 129 11.72 7.35 -10.99
CA HIS A 129 11.08 7.60 -9.69
C HIS A 129 10.10 8.78 -9.74
N SER A 130 9.22 8.86 -8.74
CA SER A 130 8.24 9.93 -8.56
C SER A 130 8.51 10.78 -7.31
N ARG A 131 9.68 10.66 -6.67
CA ARG A 131 10.04 11.41 -5.43
C ARG A 131 9.72 12.92 -5.44
N PRO A 132 9.90 13.69 -6.54
CA PRO A 132 9.45 15.08 -6.54
C PRO A 132 7.93 15.25 -6.28
N LEU A 133 7.11 14.31 -6.77
CA LEU A 133 5.68 14.24 -6.48
C LEU A 133 5.43 13.80 -5.03
N GLU A 134 6.23 12.86 -4.52
CA GLU A 134 6.17 12.44 -3.12
C GLU A 134 6.41 13.63 -2.17
N VAL A 135 7.50 14.36 -2.37
CA VAL A 135 7.83 15.56 -1.58
C VAL A 135 6.75 16.64 -1.74
N ALA A 136 6.14 16.80 -2.91
CA ALA A 136 5.04 17.74 -3.11
C ALA A 136 3.79 17.40 -2.28
N VAL A 137 3.46 16.11 -2.14
CA VAL A 137 2.37 15.65 -1.26
C VAL A 137 2.74 15.86 0.21
N LEU A 138 3.98 15.58 0.60
CA LEU A 138 4.45 15.83 1.96
C LEU A 138 4.39 17.33 2.30
N ASP A 139 4.85 18.21 1.40
CA ASP A 139 4.75 19.68 1.50
C ASP A 139 3.28 20.14 1.64
N TRP A 140 2.33 19.44 1.02
CA TRP A 140 0.91 19.74 1.15
C TRP A 140 0.38 19.39 2.55
N PHE A 141 0.67 18.19 3.07
CA PHE A 141 0.27 17.79 4.42
C PHE A 141 0.98 18.60 5.50
N ALA A 142 2.26 18.93 5.32
CA ALA A 142 3.00 19.80 6.24
C ALA A 142 2.30 21.15 6.39
N ARG A 143 1.87 21.76 5.28
CA ARG A 143 1.08 23.00 5.32
C ARG A 143 -0.28 22.82 5.98
N LEU A 144 -0.97 21.70 5.74
CA LEU A 144 -2.26 21.40 6.35
C LEU A 144 -2.15 21.31 7.88
N TRP A 145 -1.03 20.81 8.40
CA TRP A 145 -0.76 20.65 9.83
C TRP A 145 0.05 21.80 10.44
N ASP A 146 0.22 22.91 9.72
CA ASP A 146 0.99 24.08 10.16
C ASP A 146 2.44 23.75 10.57
N LEU A 147 3.07 22.83 9.83
CA LEU A 147 4.47 22.47 9.96
C LEU A 147 5.32 23.31 8.99
N HIS A 148 6.35 23.96 9.51
CA HIS A 148 7.32 24.66 8.68
C HIS A 148 8.13 23.68 7.83
N LYS A 149 8.49 24.11 6.60
CA LYS A 149 9.14 23.25 5.60
C LYS A 149 10.44 22.57 6.09
N ASP A 150 11.17 23.23 6.97
CA ASP A 150 12.44 22.71 7.51
C ASP A 150 12.27 21.94 8.84
N ASN A 151 11.03 21.78 9.31
CA ASN A 151 10.71 21.19 10.62
C ASN A 151 9.96 19.86 10.50
N TYR A 152 9.98 19.21 9.34
CA TYR A 152 9.36 17.90 9.17
C TYR A 152 10.26 16.96 8.36
N TRP A 153 10.06 15.67 8.59
CA TRP A 153 10.58 14.60 7.77
C TRP A 153 9.49 13.52 7.69
N GLY A 154 9.40 12.85 6.54
CA GLY A 154 8.42 11.79 6.32
C GLY A 154 8.52 11.20 4.92
N TYR A 155 7.71 10.18 4.67
CA TYR A 155 7.60 9.50 3.38
C TYR A 155 6.16 9.01 3.19
N ILE A 156 5.80 8.68 1.95
CA ILE A 156 4.46 8.14 1.65
C ILE A 156 4.43 6.65 1.96
N THR A 157 3.57 6.28 2.91
CA THR A 157 3.37 4.88 3.33
C THR A 157 2.37 4.16 2.42
N ASN A 158 2.45 2.83 2.37
CA ASN A 158 1.50 1.98 1.65
C ASN A 158 0.14 1.89 2.36
N CYS A 159 0.11 2.07 3.69
CA CYS A 159 -1.13 2.08 4.47
C CYS A 159 -0.93 2.65 5.87
N GLY A 160 -2.03 2.92 6.59
CA GLY A 160 -1.98 3.40 7.97
C GLY A 160 -1.31 2.44 8.97
N THR A 161 -1.25 1.12 8.67
CA THR A 161 -0.50 0.18 9.51
C THR A 161 1.00 0.44 9.45
N GLU A 162 1.54 0.72 8.27
CA GLU A 162 2.95 1.08 8.10
C GLU A 162 3.25 2.42 8.78
N GLY A 163 2.36 3.41 8.63
CA GLY A 163 2.47 4.68 9.36
C GLY A 163 2.53 4.51 10.88
N ASN A 164 1.63 3.69 11.44
CA ASN A 164 1.62 3.39 12.88
C ASN A 164 2.89 2.65 13.33
N LEU A 165 3.33 1.66 12.56
CA LEU A 165 4.56 0.93 12.83
C LEU A 165 5.76 1.89 12.87
N HIS A 166 5.90 2.72 11.84
CA HIS A 166 7.02 3.63 11.72
C HIS A 166 6.99 4.73 12.80
N GLY A 167 5.84 5.38 13.02
CA GLY A 167 5.72 6.43 14.04
C GLY A 167 6.04 5.93 15.45
N LEU A 168 5.55 4.73 15.82
CA LEU A 168 5.86 4.11 17.11
C LEU A 168 7.32 3.64 17.19
N LEU A 169 7.91 3.19 16.09
CA LEU A 169 9.34 2.89 16.04
C LEU A 169 10.18 4.14 16.31
N VAL A 170 9.88 5.28 15.67
CA VAL A 170 10.58 6.55 15.93
C VAL A 170 10.45 6.96 17.39
N GLY A 171 9.24 6.88 17.96
CA GLY A 171 9.02 7.14 19.39
C GLY A 171 9.87 6.22 20.29
N ARG A 172 9.96 4.93 19.96
CA ARG A 172 10.78 3.95 20.67
C ARG A 172 12.27 4.25 20.54
N GLU A 173 12.77 4.63 19.37
CA GLU A 173 14.19 4.95 19.18
C GLU A 173 14.59 6.22 19.94
N LEU A 174 13.70 7.22 20.01
CA LEU A 174 13.91 8.42 20.81
C LEU A 174 13.81 8.16 22.32
N PHE A 175 12.97 7.21 22.72
CA PHE A 175 12.75 6.84 24.12
C PHE A 175 12.84 5.31 24.31
N PRO A 176 14.05 4.74 24.41
CA PRO A 176 14.25 3.29 24.48
C PRO A 176 13.55 2.61 25.67
N ASP A 177 13.45 3.32 26.80
CA ASP A 177 12.74 2.88 28.01
C ASP A 177 11.28 3.40 28.07
N GLY A 178 10.79 3.94 26.96
CA GLY A 178 9.45 4.51 26.84
C GLY A 178 8.36 3.45 26.92
N ILE A 179 7.21 3.87 27.45
CA ILE A 179 6.00 3.06 27.52
C ILE A 179 5.01 3.61 26.49
N ILE A 180 4.46 2.72 25.66
CA ILE A 180 3.39 3.08 24.72
C ILE A 180 2.07 3.13 25.49
N TYR A 181 1.34 4.23 25.36
CA TYR A 181 -0.02 4.40 25.84
C TYR A 181 -0.96 4.55 24.64
N ALA A 182 -2.00 3.72 24.59
CA ALA A 182 -2.97 3.71 23.50
C ALA A 182 -4.37 3.40 24.04
N SER A 183 -5.40 3.95 23.40
CA SER A 183 -6.80 3.69 23.77
C SER A 183 -7.13 2.22 23.53
N THR A 184 -8.07 1.64 24.28
CA THR A 184 -8.64 0.32 23.97
C THR A 184 -9.29 0.28 22.58
N GLU A 185 -9.71 1.45 22.08
CA GLU A 185 -10.26 1.65 20.73
C GLU A 185 -9.19 1.89 19.66
N SER A 186 -7.89 1.92 20.02
CA SER A 186 -6.83 2.11 19.03
C SER A 186 -6.76 0.94 18.05
N HIS A 187 -6.51 1.27 16.77
CA HIS A 187 -6.41 0.28 15.70
C HIS A 187 -5.39 -0.82 16.05
N TYR A 188 -5.72 -2.07 15.71
CA TYR A 188 -4.95 -3.25 16.14
C TYR A 188 -3.45 -3.17 15.79
N SER A 189 -3.09 -2.42 14.74
CA SER A 189 -1.70 -2.22 14.32
C SER A 189 -0.83 -1.58 15.41
N VAL A 190 -1.40 -0.78 16.31
CA VAL A 190 -0.67 -0.14 17.42
C VAL A 190 -0.19 -1.20 18.41
N PHE A 191 -1.06 -2.14 18.79
CA PHE A 191 -0.69 -3.24 19.69
C PHE A 191 0.23 -4.26 19.02
N LYS A 192 0.04 -4.48 17.71
CA LYS A 192 0.96 -5.26 16.89
C LYS A 192 2.37 -4.65 16.90
N ALA A 193 2.47 -3.33 16.73
CA ALA A 193 3.73 -2.58 16.77
C ALA A 193 4.44 -2.77 18.12
N ALA A 194 3.74 -2.54 19.23
CA ALA A 194 4.31 -2.73 20.57
C ALA A 194 4.86 -4.14 20.78
N ARG A 195 4.15 -5.17 20.31
CA ARG A 195 4.61 -6.57 20.36
C ARG A 195 5.84 -6.80 19.48
N MET A 196 5.85 -6.29 18.25
CA MET A 196 6.98 -6.42 17.33
C MET A 196 8.25 -5.76 17.87
N TYR A 197 8.11 -4.57 18.46
CA TYR A 197 9.23 -3.79 19.00
C TYR A 197 9.61 -4.14 20.44
N ARG A 198 8.87 -5.09 21.05
CA ARG A 198 9.07 -5.51 22.45
C ARG A 198 8.99 -4.34 23.44
N VAL A 199 8.11 -3.39 23.17
CA VAL A 199 7.87 -2.22 24.01
C VAL A 199 6.67 -2.49 24.92
N LYS A 200 6.77 -2.07 26.18
CA LYS A 200 5.63 -2.14 27.11
C LYS A 200 4.50 -1.26 26.57
N CYS A 201 3.30 -1.83 26.44
CA CYS A 201 2.10 -1.11 26.04
C CYS A 201 1.07 -1.13 27.17
N VAL A 202 0.61 0.04 27.56
CA VAL A 202 -0.48 0.23 28.51
C VAL A 202 -1.72 0.63 27.73
N LYS A 203 -2.77 -0.19 27.81
CA LYS A 203 -4.08 0.14 27.26
C LYS A 203 -4.78 1.13 28.20
N VAL A 204 -5.27 2.22 27.65
CA VAL A 204 -6.06 3.25 28.32
C VAL A 204 -7.52 3.03 27.97
N ASP A 205 -8.40 3.09 28.96
CA ASP A 205 -9.82 2.83 28.73
C ASP A 205 -10.42 3.95 27.87
N ALA A 206 -11.51 3.65 27.16
CA ALA A 206 -12.27 4.63 26.40
C ALA A 206 -13.57 5.00 27.11
N LEU A 207 -14.09 6.18 26.81
CA LEU A 207 -15.45 6.57 27.12
C LEU A 207 -16.43 5.85 26.18
N VAL A 208 -17.73 5.90 26.49
CA VAL A 208 -18.78 5.36 25.61
C VAL A 208 -18.80 6.04 24.22
N SER A 209 -18.25 7.25 24.12
CA SER A 209 -18.06 7.97 22.85
C SER A 209 -16.95 7.37 21.97
N GLY A 210 -16.11 6.47 22.50
CA GLY A 210 -14.90 5.97 21.86
C GLY A 210 -13.65 6.83 22.14
N GLU A 211 -13.83 8.03 22.72
CA GLU A 211 -12.72 8.90 23.09
C GLU A 211 -11.87 8.28 24.21
N MET A 212 -10.55 8.51 24.18
CA MET A 212 -9.66 8.06 25.25
C MET A 212 -10.07 8.70 26.60
N ASN A 213 -10.23 7.88 27.64
CA ASN A 213 -10.56 8.37 28.98
C ASN A 213 -9.34 9.06 29.61
N CYS A 214 -9.30 10.39 29.57
CA CYS A 214 -8.21 11.19 30.10
C CYS A 214 -7.96 10.99 31.61
N ALA A 215 -8.99 10.67 32.40
CA ALA A 215 -8.83 10.43 33.84
C ALA A 215 -8.10 9.10 34.10
N ASP A 216 -8.47 8.05 33.37
CA ASP A 216 -7.77 6.76 33.41
C ASP A 216 -6.34 6.89 32.84
N PHE A 217 -6.17 7.63 31.74
CA PHE A 217 -4.85 7.91 31.17
C PHE A 217 -3.91 8.53 32.21
N LYS A 218 -4.38 9.59 32.90
CA LYS A 218 -3.62 10.25 33.97
C LYS A 218 -3.26 9.28 35.09
N SER A 219 -4.19 8.44 35.53
CA SER A 219 -3.94 7.42 36.56
C SER A 219 -2.82 6.44 36.15
N LYS A 220 -2.89 5.93 34.91
CA LYS A 220 -1.90 4.99 34.35
C LYS A 220 -0.52 5.61 34.13
N LEU A 221 -0.45 6.90 33.79
CA LEU A 221 0.81 7.65 33.75
C LEU A 221 1.46 7.75 35.14
N LEU A 222 0.67 8.12 36.17
CA LEU A 222 1.18 8.28 37.54
C LEU A 222 1.71 6.97 38.16
N GLN A 223 1.29 5.81 37.65
CA GLN A 223 1.80 4.50 38.07
C GLN A 223 3.18 4.15 37.49
N ASN A 224 3.66 4.89 36.48
CA ASN A 224 4.95 4.63 35.84
C ASN A 224 5.86 5.89 35.92
N PRO A 225 6.13 6.43 37.13
CA PRO A 225 6.94 7.62 37.27
C PRO A 225 8.36 7.37 36.74
N GLY A 226 8.89 8.34 36.00
CA GLY A 226 10.26 8.31 35.48
C GLY A 226 10.45 7.53 34.16
N SER A 227 9.41 6.89 33.62
CA SER A 227 9.43 6.33 32.27
C SER A 227 8.86 7.33 31.25
N PRO A 228 9.52 7.57 30.10
CA PRO A 228 8.94 8.38 29.03
C PRO A 228 7.61 7.80 28.53
N ALA A 229 6.68 8.66 28.15
CA ALA A 229 5.39 8.27 27.59
C ALA A 229 5.40 8.46 26.07
N ILE A 230 5.14 7.39 25.32
CA ILE A 230 4.88 7.42 23.87
C ILE A 230 3.38 7.27 23.71
N VAL A 231 2.67 8.29 23.25
CA VAL A 231 1.20 8.32 23.26
C VAL A 231 0.65 8.20 21.86
N ASN A 232 -0.15 7.16 21.60
CA ASN A 232 -0.95 7.05 20.39
C ASN A 232 -2.32 7.72 20.60
N VAL A 233 -2.62 8.74 19.79
CA VAL A 233 -3.91 9.43 19.80
C VAL A 233 -4.67 9.11 18.52
N ASN A 234 -5.90 8.64 18.67
CA ASN A 234 -6.81 8.37 17.56
C ASN A 234 -7.46 9.67 17.08
N ILE A 235 -7.33 9.98 15.79
CA ILE A 235 -8.03 11.07 15.12
C ILE A 235 -8.90 10.44 14.01
N GLY A 236 -10.08 9.97 14.42
CA GLY A 236 -10.96 9.13 13.59
C GLY A 236 -11.29 7.82 14.29
#